data_AF-A0A7S3JWD2-F1
#
_entry.id   AF-A0A7S3JWD2-F1
#
_cell.length_a   1.000
_cell.length_b   1.000
_cell.length_c   1.000
_cell.angle_alpha   90.00
_cell.angle_beta   90.00
_cell.angle_gamma   90.00
#
_symmetry.space_group_name_H-M   'P 1'
#
loop_
_entity.id
_entity.type
_entity.pdbx_description
1 polymer ?
#
loop_
_entity_poly.entity_id
_entity_poly.type
_entity_poly.pdbx_seq_one_letter_code
_entity_poly.pdbx_strand_id
1 'polypeptide(L)'
;MNDMVEEEADMGTYSAANIDIDAIASAKSLGDAMRLLAPQLEGLPRRSRGKYGKRKHLSAEEKAELTRRRNRENARSTRMRRKMYIKHLQDVAEKLQKRHEEINAKMAKPPPDGYSRQREAARCFFLMRGNCVTNIDKWLQILSPQIILTLPVTPYRTFPASELQNTIRRIIGISSIANDCASLQSFLSDLGQRRALTKEDYLSSGEKEKTSYRQRDTLSSRHLSYNTPLLTFQVDQGSIVHSNNAYLCQWTAKISCIEDDEIQVSISHTGMARILFF
;
A
#
# COMPACT_ATOMS: atom_id res chain seq x y z
N MET A 1 35.12 -7.68 37.34
CA MET A 1 34.22 -6.93 36.44
C MET A 1 34.33 -7.61 35.09
N ASN A 2 33.46 -8.59 34.84
CA ASN A 2 33.34 -9.26 33.55
C ASN A 2 32.11 -8.67 32.87
N ASP A 3 32.32 -7.93 31.80
CA ASP A 3 31.26 -7.51 30.89
C ASP A 3 30.75 -8.74 30.15
N MET A 4 29.55 -9.18 30.54
CA MET A 4 28.76 -10.11 29.75
C MET A 4 28.16 -9.33 28.57
N VAL A 5 28.86 -9.36 27.45
CA VAL A 5 28.29 -9.05 26.14
C VAL A 5 27.31 -10.18 25.83
N GLU A 6 26.03 -9.94 26.07
CA GLU A 6 24.96 -10.77 25.51
C GLU A 6 25.03 -10.64 23.98
N GLU A 7 25.61 -11.65 23.33
CA GLU A 7 25.44 -11.87 21.90
C GLU A 7 23.94 -12.10 21.64
N GLU A 8 23.23 -11.02 21.31
CA GLU A 8 21.95 -11.11 20.62
C GLU A 8 22.19 -11.88 19.32
N ALA A 9 21.92 -13.18 19.35
CA ALA A 9 21.86 -13.99 18.15
C ALA A 9 20.84 -13.33 17.21
N ASP A 10 21.37 -12.68 16.17
CA ASP A 10 20.66 -12.16 15.01
C ASP A 10 19.92 -13.33 14.35
N MET A 11 18.75 -13.64 14.90
CA MET A 11 17.78 -14.55 14.35
C MET A 11 17.20 -13.84 13.14
N GLY A 12 17.92 -13.98 12.03
CA GLY A 12 17.67 -13.39 10.73
C GLY A 12 16.20 -13.05 10.55
N THR A 13 15.94 -11.75 10.45
CA THR A 13 14.61 -11.19 10.23
C THR A 13 13.90 -11.99 9.14
N TYR A 14 12.87 -12.75 9.52
CA TYR A 14 11.95 -13.35 8.56
C TYR A 14 11.24 -12.22 7.85
N SER A 15 11.82 -11.77 6.74
CA SER A 15 11.11 -11.00 5.75
C SER A 15 9.98 -11.89 5.24
N ALA A 16 8.74 -11.54 5.60
CA ALA A 16 7.53 -12.18 5.07
C ALA A 16 7.48 -12.16 3.53
N ALA A 17 8.35 -11.37 2.87
CA ALA A 17 8.44 -11.27 1.42
C ALA A 17 9.05 -12.50 0.71
N ASN A 18 9.63 -13.48 1.44
CA ASN A 18 10.29 -14.64 0.81
C ASN A 18 9.56 -15.97 0.99
N ILE A 19 8.31 -15.96 1.47
CA ILE A 19 7.49 -17.17 1.52
C ILE A 19 6.84 -17.36 0.15
N ASP A 20 7.43 -18.23 -0.67
CA ASP A 20 6.91 -18.60 -1.98
C ASP A 20 5.63 -19.45 -1.82
N ILE A 21 4.49 -18.77 -1.89
CA ILE A 21 3.15 -19.37 -1.74
C ILE A 21 2.91 -20.42 -2.84
N ASP A 22 3.44 -20.19 -4.04
CA ASP A 22 3.29 -21.12 -5.16
C ASP A 22 4.15 -22.38 -4.96
N ALA A 23 5.35 -22.23 -4.38
CA ALA A 23 6.16 -23.38 -3.95
C ALA A 23 5.46 -24.21 -2.86
N ILE A 24 4.75 -23.56 -1.93
CA ILE A 24 3.99 -24.25 -0.88
C ILE A 24 2.78 -24.98 -1.47
N ALA A 25 2.03 -24.32 -2.36
CA ALA A 25 0.87 -24.90 -3.02
C ALA A 25 1.25 -26.07 -3.95
N SER A 26 2.42 -26.00 -4.58
CA SER A 26 2.95 -27.06 -5.46
C SER A 26 3.66 -28.19 -4.72
N ALA A 27 3.75 -28.13 -3.38
CA ALA A 27 4.41 -29.17 -2.60
C ALA A 27 3.68 -30.52 -2.69
N LYS A 28 4.43 -31.58 -3.05
CA LYS A 28 3.90 -32.94 -3.26
C LYS A 28 3.41 -33.64 -2.00
N SER A 29 3.78 -33.12 -0.83
CA SER A 29 3.36 -33.66 0.44
C SER A 29 3.28 -32.55 1.49
N LEU A 30 2.43 -32.75 2.49
CA LEU A 30 2.37 -31.88 3.67
C LEU A 30 3.77 -31.70 4.30
N GLY A 31 4.62 -32.73 4.30
CA GLY A 31 5.98 -32.65 4.83
C GLY A 31 6.97 -31.86 3.97
N ASP A 32 6.66 -31.60 2.70
CA ASP A 32 7.44 -30.70 1.83
C ASP A 32 6.95 -29.26 1.99
N ALA A 33 5.63 -29.04 2.03
CA ALA A 33 5.04 -27.73 2.33
C ALA A 33 5.53 -27.18 3.68
N MET A 34 5.57 -28.06 4.70
CA MET A 34 6.07 -27.71 6.04
C MET A 34 7.54 -27.30 6.05
N ARG A 35 8.37 -27.80 5.12
CA ARG A 35 9.79 -27.43 5.03
C ARG A 35 9.99 -26.06 4.43
N LEU A 36 9.12 -25.67 3.50
CA LEU A 36 9.13 -24.33 2.90
C LEU A 36 8.65 -23.27 3.90
N LEU A 37 7.67 -23.62 4.73
CA LEU A 37 7.10 -22.71 5.75
C LEU A 37 8.01 -22.51 6.97
N ALA A 38 8.76 -23.53 7.39
CA ALA A 38 9.56 -23.47 8.61
C ALA A 38 10.88 -24.24 8.46
N PRO A 39 11.84 -23.71 7.66
CA PRO A 39 13.10 -24.38 7.35
C PRO A 39 13.94 -24.69 8.60
N GLN A 40 13.88 -23.83 9.63
CA GLN A 40 14.55 -24.01 10.93
C GLN A 40 13.98 -25.13 11.83
N LEU A 41 12.91 -25.85 11.43
CA LEU A 41 12.53 -27.11 12.08
C LEU A 41 13.45 -28.28 11.64
N GLU A 42 14.77 -28.06 11.64
CA GLU A 42 15.81 -29.03 11.21
C GLU A 42 15.85 -30.31 12.07
N GLY A 43 15.14 -30.36 13.20
CA GLY A 43 15.02 -31.55 14.06
C GLY A 43 13.92 -32.54 13.67
N LEU A 44 13.14 -32.29 12.61
CA LEU A 44 12.11 -33.23 12.18
C LEU A 44 12.75 -34.51 11.63
N PRO A 45 12.51 -35.69 12.23
CA PRO A 45 13.17 -36.93 11.83
C PRO A 45 12.97 -37.19 10.34
N ARG A 46 14.05 -37.05 9.55
CA ARG A 46 14.11 -37.54 8.19
C ARG A 46 14.19 -39.05 8.30
N ARG A 47 13.18 -39.76 7.77
CA ARG A 47 13.50 -41.10 7.29
C ARG A 47 14.40 -40.89 6.08
N SER A 48 15.69 -41.19 6.23
CA SER A 48 16.49 -41.50 5.05
C SER A 48 15.66 -42.53 4.28
N ARG A 49 15.33 -42.21 3.02
CA ARG A 49 14.71 -43.19 2.14
C ARG A 49 15.76 -44.29 1.99
N GLY A 50 15.73 -45.27 2.89
CA GLY A 50 16.72 -46.32 2.95
C GLY A 50 16.75 -46.95 1.57
N LYS A 51 17.90 -46.82 0.90
CA LYS A 51 18.25 -47.51 -0.35
C LYS A 51 17.80 -48.96 -0.16
N TYR A 52 16.88 -49.45 -0.98
CA TYR A 52 16.20 -50.74 -0.81
C TYR A 52 17.20 -51.85 -0.49
N GLY A 53 17.44 -52.09 0.81
CA GLY A 53 18.32 -53.16 1.26
C GLY A 53 17.72 -54.47 0.79
N LYS A 54 18.56 -55.35 0.23
CA LYS A 54 18.19 -56.67 -0.29
C LYS A 54 17.15 -57.30 0.63
N ARG A 55 15.95 -57.55 0.09
CA ARG A 55 14.82 -58.10 0.85
C ARG A 55 15.25 -59.49 1.35
N LYS A 56 15.50 -59.62 2.66
CA LYS A 56 15.61 -60.95 3.27
C LYS A 56 14.30 -61.70 2.96
N HIS A 57 14.36 -63.00 2.69
CA HIS A 57 13.17 -63.85 2.60
C HIS A 57 12.60 -63.99 4.02
N LEU A 58 11.81 -63.00 4.47
CA LEU A 58 11.07 -63.08 5.73
C LEU A 58 9.84 -63.98 5.53
N SER A 59 9.49 -64.72 6.57
CA SER A 59 8.23 -65.47 6.59
C SER A 59 7.03 -64.52 6.50
N ALA A 60 5.87 -65.05 6.11
CA ALA A 60 4.64 -64.26 6.02
C ALA A 60 4.26 -63.61 7.36
N GLU A 61 4.50 -64.33 8.46
CA GLU A 61 4.22 -63.86 9.83
C GLU A 61 5.17 -62.73 10.24
N GLU A 62 6.48 -62.88 10.00
CA GLU A 62 7.46 -61.84 10.31
C GLU A 62 7.22 -60.56 9.47
N LYS A 63 6.79 -60.72 8.21
CA LYS A 63 6.40 -59.59 7.34
C LYS A 63 5.18 -58.86 7.89
N ALA A 64 4.19 -59.57 8.42
CA ALA A 64 3.02 -58.98 9.05
C ALA A 64 3.40 -58.19 10.30
N GLU A 65 4.23 -58.76 11.18
CA GLU A 65 4.66 -58.08 12.41
C GLU A 65 5.55 -56.86 12.12
N LEU A 66 6.46 -56.95 11.14
CA LEU A 66 7.24 -55.80 10.69
C LEU A 66 6.35 -54.67 10.16
N THR A 67 5.28 -55.01 9.44
CA THR A 67 4.30 -54.04 8.94
C THR A 67 3.54 -53.37 10.08
N ARG A 68 3.10 -54.13 11.08
CA ARG A 68 2.45 -53.60 12.29
C ARG A 68 3.39 -52.67 13.06
N ARG A 69 4.66 -53.06 13.26
CA ARG A 69 5.69 -52.23 13.89
C ARG A 69 5.93 -50.92 13.13
N ARG A 70 6.08 -50.98 11.81
CA ARG A 70 6.24 -49.79 10.95
C ARG A 70 5.04 -48.86 11.02
N ASN A 71 3.82 -49.39 11.01
CA ASN A 71 2.61 -48.59 11.14
C ASN A 71 2.54 -47.89 12.51
N ARG A 72 2.82 -48.62 13.61
CA ARG A 72 2.90 -48.04 14.96
C ARG A 72 3.92 -46.90 15.03
N GLU A 73 5.10 -47.09 14.45
CA GLU A 73 6.15 -46.07 14.41
C GLU A 73 5.75 -44.86 13.53
N ASN A 74 5.14 -45.10 12.37
CA ASN A 74 4.61 -44.04 11.50
C ASN A 74 3.57 -43.19 12.24
N ALA A 75 2.63 -43.84 12.93
CA ALA A 75 1.60 -43.15 13.69
C ALA A 75 2.22 -42.29 14.81
N ARG A 76 3.21 -42.83 15.55
CA ARG A 76 3.93 -42.07 16.58
C ARG A 76 4.68 -40.87 15.99
N SER A 77 5.42 -41.05 14.90
CA SER A 77 6.17 -39.98 14.23
C SER A 77 5.24 -38.89 13.68
N THR A 78 4.14 -39.26 13.05
CA THR A 78 3.13 -38.31 12.55
C THR A 78 2.50 -37.52 13.70
N ARG A 79 2.14 -38.17 14.82
CA ARG A 79 1.61 -37.49 16.01
C ARG A 79 2.62 -36.52 16.62
N MET A 80 3.88 -36.94 16.75
CA MET A 80 4.96 -36.10 17.26
C MET A 80 5.20 -34.87 16.37
N ARG A 81 5.24 -35.06 15.05
CA ARG A 81 5.37 -33.98 14.07
C ARG A 81 4.23 -32.97 14.17
N ARG A 82 2.98 -33.45 14.24
CA ARG A 82 1.80 -32.59 14.43
C ARG A 82 1.89 -31.81 15.74
N LYS A 83 2.30 -32.45 16.84
CA LYS A 83 2.48 -31.81 18.14
C LYS A 83 3.52 -30.69 18.09
N MET A 84 4.68 -30.95 17.47
CA MET A 84 5.72 -29.93 17.29
C MET A 84 5.24 -28.74 16.45
N TYR A 85 4.47 -29.00 15.39
CA TYR A 85 3.93 -27.95 14.54
C TYR A 85 2.90 -27.08 15.28
N ILE A 86 1.96 -27.69 16.00
CA ILE A 86 0.99 -26.96 16.81
C ILE A 86 1.71 -26.08 17.83
N LYS A 87 2.72 -26.62 18.52
CA LYS A 87 3.53 -25.85 19.47
C LYS A 87 4.22 -24.66 18.78
N HIS A 88 4.85 -24.88 17.62
CA HIS A 88 5.50 -23.81 16.89
C HIS A 88 4.53 -22.71 16.46
N LEU A 89 3.34 -23.06 15.96
CA LEU A 89 2.31 -22.08 15.60
C LEU A 89 1.83 -21.30 16.82
N GLN A 90 1.69 -21.95 17.97
CA GLN A 90 1.36 -21.28 19.24
C GLN A 90 2.45 -20.27 19.62
N ASP A 91 3.72 -20.67 19.57
CA ASP A 91 4.85 -19.79 19.87
C ASP A 91 4.92 -18.59 18.90
N VAL A 92 4.63 -18.79 17.61
CA VAL A 92 4.59 -17.71 16.60
C VAL A 92 3.41 -16.77 16.87
N ALA A 93 2.24 -17.30 17.18
CA ALA A 93 1.06 -16.50 17.52
C ALA A 93 1.30 -15.63 18.77
N GLU A 94 1.89 -16.21 19.83
CA GLU A 94 2.23 -15.50 21.06
C GLU A 94 3.26 -14.39 20.81
N LYS A 95 4.30 -14.66 20.01
CA LYS A 95 5.29 -13.64 19.62
C LYS A 95 4.67 -12.50 18.82
N LEU A 96 3.76 -12.80 17.89
CA LEU A 96 3.05 -11.79 17.11
C LEU A 96 2.13 -10.95 18.00
N GLN A 97 1.40 -11.58 18.90
CA GLN A 97 0.55 -10.90 19.87
C GLN A 97 1.38 -9.96 20.76
N LYS A 98 2.48 -10.45 21.33
CA LYS A 98 3.39 -9.62 22.15
C LYS A 98 3.92 -8.41 21.37
N ARG A 99 4.36 -8.59 20.12
CA ARG A 99 4.79 -7.47 19.26
C ARG A 99 3.66 -6.48 19.01
N HIS A 100 2.43 -6.97 18.78
CA HIS A 100 1.27 -6.12 18.59
C HIS A 100 0.96 -5.30 19.85
N GLU A 101 1.00 -5.92 21.03
CA GLU A 101 0.83 -5.26 22.32
C GLU A 101 1.93 -4.22 22.58
N GLU A 102 3.20 -4.54 22.28
CA GLU A 102 4.32 -3.59 22.39
C GLU A 102 4.17 -2.39 21.45
N ILE A 103 3.74 -2.61 20.21
CA ILE A 103 3.45 -1.54 19.25
C ILE A 103 2.28 -0.68 19.76
N ASN A 104 1.20 -1.30 20.21
CA ASN A 104 0.03 -0.59 20.74
C ASN A 104 0.40 0.20 22.00
N ALA A 105 1.21 -0.34 22.91
CA ALA A 105 1.68 0.36 24.10
C ALA A 105 2.57 1.55 23.76
N LYS A 106 3.41 1.43 22.71
CA LYS A 106 4.18 2.57 22.19
C LYS A 106 3.28 3.65 21.56
N MET A 107 2.22 3.24 20.85
CA MET A 107 1.23 4.14 20.27
C MET A 107 0.31 4.79 21.31
N ALA A 108 0.06 4.12 22.44
CA ALA A 108 -0.78 4.62 23.53
C ALA A 108 -0.10 5.71 24.38
N LYS A 109 1.22 5.91 24.20
CA LYS A 109 1.90 7.06 24.83
C LYS A 109 1.25 8.35 24.31
N PRO A 110 0.90 9.29 25.19
CA PRO A 110 0.33 10.56 24.76
C PRO A 110 1.28 11.17 23.74
N PRO A 111 0.75 11.61 22.59
CA PRO A 111 1.61 12.07 21.53
C PRO A 111 2.40 13.30 22.04
N PRO A 112 3.66 13.46 21.58
CA PRO A 112 4.52 14.53 22.06
C PRO A 112 3.87 15.91 21.86
N ASP A 113 4.23 16.86 22.73
CA ASP A 113 3.74 18.23 22.65
C ASP A 113 3.90 18.78 21.22
N GLY A 114 2.83 19.38 20.68
CA GLY A 114 2.77 19.86 19.29
C GLY A 114 2.15 18.89 18.29
N TYR A 115 1.86 17.64 18.67
CA TYR A 115 1.18 16.67 17.80
C TYR A 115 -0.13 17.19 17.21
N SER A 116 -0.98 17.82 18.04
CA SER A 116 -2.25 18.38 17.59
C SER A 116 -2.05 19.46 16.53
N ARG A 117 -1.02 20.30 16.67
CA ARG A 117 -0.69 21.36 15.70
C ARG A 117 -0.13 20.78 14.41
N GLN A 118 0.76 19.79 14.49
CA GLN A 118 1.35 19.12 13.32
C GLN A 118 0.30 18.32 12.54
N ARG A 119 -0.58 17.61 13.25
CA ARG A 119 -1.75 16.93 12.68
C ARG A 119 -2.68 17.89 11.97
N GLU A 120 -2.96 19.03 12.59
CA GLU A 120 -3.81 20.06 11.99
C GLU A 120 -3.16 20.71 10.76
N ALA A 121 -1.85 20.97 10.80
CA ALA A 121 -1.10 21.46 9.63
C ALA A 121 -1.16 20.47 8.46
N ALA A 122 -1.00 19.17 8.72
CA ALA A 122 -1.16 18.12 7.72
C ALA A 122 -2.57 18.12 7.12
N ARG A 123 -3.61 18.23 7.96
CA ARG A 123 -5.02 18.31 7.52
C ARG A 123 -5.25 19.52 6.62
N CYS A 124 -4.84 20.70 7.06
CA CYS A 124 -4.95 21.93 6.29
C CYS A 124 -4.19 21.84 4.97
N PHE A 125 -3.00 21.22 4.96
CA PHE A 125 -2.23 21.01 3.74
C PHE A 125 -3.02 20.23 2.68
N PHE A 126 -3.58 19.07 3.02
CA PHE A 126 -4.34 18.26 2.06
C PHE A 126 -5.61 18.96 1.60
N LEU A 127 -6.31 19.64 2.52
CA LEU A 127 -7.52 20.39 2.19
C LEU A 127 -7.22 21.53 1.21
N MET A 128 -6.18 22.33 1.48
CA MET A 128 -5.78 23.45 0.62
C MET A 128 -5.27 22.97 -0.74
N ARG A 129 -4.49 21.88 -0.77
CA ARG A 129 -4.02 21.30 -2.03
C ARG A 129 -5.17 20.75 -2.86
N GLY A 130 -6.14 20.12 -2.19
CA GLY A 130 -7.35 19.60 -2.83
C GLY A 130 -8.22 20.66 -3.46
N ASN A 131 -8.39 21.78 -2.76
CA ASN A 131 -9.07 22.96 -3.25
C ASN A 131 -8.21 23.80 -4.21
N CYS A 132 -7.05 23.30 -4.64
CA CYS A 132 -6.13 23.97 -5.55
C CYS A 132 -5.79 25.41 -5.12
N VAL A 133 -5.59 25.66 -3.83
CA VAL A 133 -5.31 27.01 -3.32
C VAL A 133 -3.98 27.52 -3.85
N THR A 134 -4.00 28.64 -4.57
CA THR A 134 -2.80 29.30 -5.13
C THR A 134 -2.31 30.49 -4.31
N ASN A 135 -3.09 30.95 -3.33
CA ASN A 135 -2.73 32.09 -2.48
C ASN A 135 -1.56 31.71 -1.54
N ILE A 136 -0.42 32.39 -1.72
CA ILE A 136 0.84 32.15 -0.98
C ILE A 136 0.69 32.45 0.52
N ASP A 137 -0.03 33.52 0.89
CA ASP A 137 -0.20 33.91 2.30
C ASP A 137 -0.94 32.85 3.10
N LYS A 138 -1.93 32.19 2.50
CA LYS A 138 -2.61 31.05 3.14
C LYS A 138 -1.67 29.89 3.41
N TRP A 139 -0.74 29.61 2.50
CA TRP A 139 0.25 28.55 2.69
C TRP A 139 1.27 28.90 3.77
N LEU A 140 1.70 30.16 3.85
CA LEU A 140 2.60 30.65 4.89
C LEU A 140 2.02 30.54 6.31
N GLN A 141 0.69 30.52 6.47
CA GLN A 141 0.04 30.33 7.77
C GLN A 141 0.19 28.91 8.33
N ILE A 142 0.41 27.91 7.47
CA ILE A 142 0.45 26.50 7.87
C ILE A 142 1.79 25.80 7.59
N LEU A 143 2.60 26.34 6.67
CA LEU A 143 3.85 25.73 6.22
C LEU A 143 5.05 26.67 6.43
N SER A 144 6.21 26.07 6.67
CA SER A 144 7.49 26.77 6.59
C SER A 144 7.82 27.16 5.14
N PRO A 145 8.44 28.32 4.88
CA PRO A 145 8.88 28.71 3.55
C PRO A 145 9.83 27.70 2.87
N GLN A 146 10.57 26.90 3.65
CA GLN A 146 11.52 25.90 3.15
C GLN A 146 10.92 24.49 3.00
N ILE A 147 9.59 24.37 2.89
CA ILE A 147 8.94 23.07 2.73
C ILE A 147 9.45 22.30 1.49
N ILE A 148 9.57 20.99 1.64
CA ILE A 148 9.90 20.06 0.57
C ILE A 148 8.75 19.06 0.45
N LEU A 149 8.06 19.10 -0.69
CA LEU A 149 7.01 18.15 -1.04
C LEU A 149 7.56 17.18 -2.09
N THR A 150 7.42 15.89 -1.80
CA THR A 150 7.88 14.81 -2.69
C THR A 150 6.66 14.07 -3.23
N LEU A 151 6.54 13.98 -4.56
CA LEU A 151 5.42 13.36 -5.27
C LEU A 151 5.92 12.35 -6.30
N PRO A 152 5.13 11.32 -6.65
CA PRO A 152 5.34 10.55 -7.87
C PRO A 152 5.29 11.46 -9.11
N VAL A 153 5.98 11.06 -10.18
CA VAL A 153 5.86 11.74 -11.48
C VAL A 153 4.45 11.55 -12.04
N THR A 154 3.78 12.65 -12.33
CA THR A 154 2.42 12.65 -12.89
C THR A 154 2.47 13.12 -14.35
N PRO A 155 2.61 12.21 -15.33
CA PRO A 155 2.86 12.57 -16.74
C PRO A 155 1.72 13.37 -17.39
N TYR A 156 0.53 13.33 -16.78
CA TYR A 156 -0.66 14.07 -17.20
C TYR A 156 -0.73 15.50 -16.64
N ARG A 157 0.29 15.96 -15.91
CA ARG A 157 0.37 17.32 -15.37
C ARG A 157 1.63 18.02 -15.84
N THR A 158 1.54 19.34 -16.02
CA THR A 158 2.70 20.17 -16.33
C THR A 158 3.47 20.50 -15.05
N PHE A 159 4.79 20.39 -15.11
CA PHE A 159 5.70 20.79 -14.04
C PHE A 159 7.09 21.11 -14.63
N PRO A 160 7.88 21.97 -13.99
CA PRO A 160 9.21 22.31 -14.49
C PRO A 160 10.18 21.13 -14.36
N ALA A 161 11.08 20.99 -15.33
CA ALA A 161 12.08 19.92 -15.34
C ALA A 161 13.02 19.97 -14.12
N SER A 162 13.22 21.14 -13.51
CA SER A 162 14.02 21.32 -12.29
C SER A 162 13.43 20.64 -11.06
N GLU A 163 12.14 20.30 -11.05
CA GLU A 163 11.52 19.53 -9.98
C GLU A 163 11.73 18.02 -10.14
N LEU A 164 12.27 17.54 -11.26
CA LEU A 164 12.45 16.11 -11.50
C LEU A 164 13.80 15.64 -10.95
N GLN A 165 13.76 14.67 -10.03
CA GLN A 165 14.95 14.00 -9.52
C GLN A 165 14.73 12.48 -9.64
N ASN A 166 15.36 11.87 -10.66
CA ASN A 166 15.16 10.47 -11.04
C ASN A 166 13.69 10.18 -11.39
N THR A 167 13.04 9.29 -10.63
CA THR A 167 11.63 8.88 -10.79
C THR A 167 10.68 9.61 -9.85
N ILE A 168 11.16 10.66 -9.19
CA ILE A 168 10.46 11.38 -8.13
C ILE A 168 10.42 12.87 -8.47
N ARG A 169 9.28 13.50 -8.22
CA ARG A 169 9.10 14.94 -8.33
C ARG A 169 9.29 15.59 -6.96
N ARG A 170 10.20 16.56 -6.87
CA ARG A 170 10.55 17.28 -5.64
C ARG A 170 10.23 18.77 -5.79
N ILE A 171 9.20 19.20 -5.09
CA ILE A 171 8.69 20.56 -5.07
C ILE A 171 9.28 21.26 -3.84
N ILE A 172 9.98 22.38 -4.04
CA ILE A 172 10.68 23.10 -2.97
C ILE A 172 10.08 24.51 -2.84
N GLY A 173 9.66 24.84 -1.63
CA GLY A 173 9.14 26.16 -1.27
C GLY A 173 7.66 26.38 -1.60
N ILE A 174 7.10 27.41 -0.98
CA ILE A 174 5.65 27.71 -1.06
C ILE A 174 5.21 28.13 -2.46
N SER A 175 6.02 28.92 -3.17
CA SER A 175 5.71 29.33 -4.55
C SER A 175 5.57 28.12 -5.48
N SER A 176 6.42 27.11 -5.31
CA SER A 176 6.35 25.86 -6.09
C SER A 176 5.12 25.02 -5.74
N ILE A 177 4.67 25.05 -4.47
CA ILE A 177 3.39 24.42 -4.06
C ILE A 177 2.21 25.14 -4.71
N ALA A 178 2.19 26.47 -4.71
CA ALA A 178 1.13 27.24 -5.37
C ALA A 178 1.08 26.94 -6.88
N ASN A 179 2.24 26.83 -7.53
CA ASN A 179 2.34 26.43 -8.94
C ASN A 179 1.88 24.97 -9.16
N ASP A 180 2.18 24.05 -8.24
CA ASP A 180 1.62 22.69 -8.27
C ASP A 180 0.09 22.75 -8.21
N CYS A 181 -0.50 23.52 -7.30
CA CYS A 181 -1.94 23.68 -7.20
C CYS A 181 -2.56 24.27 -8.49
N ALA A 182 -1.91 25.26 -9.11
CA ALA A 182 -2.37 25.82 -10.40
C ALA A 182 -2.34 24.76 -11.53
N SER A 183 -1.25 23.99 -11.64
CA SER A 183 -1.14 22.88 -12.60
C SER A 183 -2.20 21.81 -12.37
N LEU A 184 -2.52 21.50 -11.11
CA LEU A 184 -3.59 20.56 -10.76
C LEU A 184 -4.95 21.11 -11.18
N GLN A 185 -5.21 22.40 -10.93
CA GLN A 185 -6.44 23.06 -11.34
C GLN A 185 -6.63 23.02 -12.85
N SER A 186 -5.60 23.35 -13.64
CA SER A 186 -5.66 23.28 -15.11
C SER A 186 -6.00 21.88 -15.62
N PHE A 187 -5.39 20.84 -15.02
CA PHE A 187 -5.70 19.45 -15.34
C PHE A 187 -7.17 19.10 -15.05
N LEU A 188 -7.70 19.51 -13.88
CA LEU A 188 -9.09 19.27 -13.53
C LEU A 188 -10.05 20.02 -14.48
N SER A 189 -9.72 21.26 -14.86
CA SER A 189 -10.52 22.01 -15.82
C SER A 189 -10.56 21.35 -17.20
N ASP A 190 -9.43 20.83 -17.71
CA ASP A 190 -9.37 20.10 -18.99
C ASP A 190 -10.20 18.81 -18.95
N LEU A 191 -10.17 18.08 -17.84
CA LEU A 191 -11.02 16.90 -17.65
C LEU A 191 -12.52 17.22 -17.73
N GLY A 192 -12.94 18.38 -17.22
CA GLY A 192 -14.33 18.84 -17.31
C GLY A 192 -14.75 19.18 -18.75
N GLN A 193 -13.87 19.85 -19.51
CA GLN A 193 -14.19 20.32 -20.87
C GLN A 193 -14.31 19.18 -21.88
N ARG A 194 -13.45 18.16 -21.82
CA ARG A 194 -13.47 17.05 -22.79
C ARG A 194 -14.78 16.26 -22.79
N ARG A 195 -15.50 16.25 -21.67
CA ARG A 195 -16.79 15.56 -21.55
C ARG A 195 -17.92 16.29 -22.28
N ALA A 196 -17.94 17.61 -22.21
CA ALA A 196 -18.97 18.42 -22.85
C ALA A 196 -19.00 18.19 -24.37
N LEU A 197 -17.83 18.11 -25.00
CA LEU A 197 -17.69 17.90 -26.44
C LEU A 197 -18.28 16.55 -26.91
N THR A 198 -18.06 15.47 -26.16
CA THR A 198 -18.53 14.13 -26.58
C THR A 198 -20.05 13.99 -26.62
N LYS A 199 -20.81 14.79 -25.86
CA LYS A 199 -22.28 14.71 -25.81
C LYS A 199 -22.93 15.48 -26.97
N GLU A 200 -22.40 16.64 -27.33
CA GLU A 200 -22.90 17.45 -28.45
C GLU A 200 -22.44 16.90 -29.81
N ASP A 201 -21.21 16.36 -29.90
CA ASP A 201 -20.69 15.79 -31.15
C ASP A 201 -21.40 14.48 -31.55
N TYR A 202 -21.85 13.67 -30.57
CA TYR A 202 -22.64 12.46 -30.86
C TYR A 202 -24.08 12.76 -31.28
N LEU A 203 -24.67 13.85 -30.79
CA LEU A 203 -26.04 14.26 -31.14
C LEU A 203 -26.09 15.03 -32.46
N SER A 204 -25.01 15.73 -32.84
CA SER A 204 -24.94 16.47 -34.10
C SER A 204 -24.46 15.65 -35.30
N SER A 205 -23.75 14.54 -35.09
CA SER A 205 -23.28 13.66 -36.18
C SER A 205 -24.35 12.70 -36.74
N GLY A 206 -25.56 12.69 -36.17
CA GLY A 206 -26.69 11.88 -36.65
C GLY A 206 -27.46 12.46 -37.83
N GLU A 207 -27.31 13.75 -38.15
CA GLU A 207 -28.04 14.38 -39.25
C GLU A 207 -27.17 15.37 -40.03
N LYS A 208 -27.00 15.08 -41.33
CA LYS A 208 -26.59 15.96 -42.44
C LYS A 208 -25.17 15.74 -42.99
N GLU A 209 -25.13 14.85 -43.96
CA GLU A 209 -24.31 15.02 -45.16
C GLU A 209 -24.46 16.44 -45.75
N LYS A 210 -23.31 17.00 -46.14
CA LYS A 210 -23.09 18.00 -47.20
C LYS A 210 -23.70 19.39 -47.00
N THR A 211 -22.90 20.34 -46.52
CA THR A 211 -22.61 21.59 -47.28
C THR A 211 -21.53 22.48 -46.62
N SER A 212 -20.58 22.90 -47.46
CA SER A 212 -19.74 24.10 -47.44
C SER A 212 -18.97 24.53 -46.17
N TYR A 213 -17.65 24.39 -46.31
CA TYR A 213 -16.59 25.27 -45.78
C TYR A 213 -16.99 26.77 -45.82
N ARG A 214 -17.29 27.39 -44.67
CA ARG A 214 -16.96 28.80 -44.37
C ARG A 214 -17.28 29.23 -42.94
N GLN A 215 -16.39 30.07 -42.43
CA GLN A 215 -16.53 30.99 -41.28
C GLN A 215 -16.53 30.40 -39.87
N ARG A 216 -15.34 30.45 -39.25
CA ARG A 216 -15.16 30.56 -37.80
C ARG A 216 -15.57 31.97 -37.38
N ASP A 217 -16.85 32.17 -37.13
CA ASP A 217 -17.34 33.35 -36.42
C ASP A 217 -17.48 33.06 -34.92
N THR A 218 -17.21 34.12 -34.16
CA THR A 218 -17.13 34.26 -32.72
C THR A 218 -18.29 33.60 -31.98
N LEU A 219 -18.00 32.51 -31.26
CA LEU A 219 -18.94 31.87 -30.36
C LEU A 219 -19.20 32.77 -29.14
N SER A 220 -20.41 33.31 -29.17
CA SER A 220 -21.14 33.95 -28.08
C SER A 220 -20.94 33.24 -26.73
N SER A 221 -20.70 34.06 -25.71
CA SER A 221 -20.66 33.76 -24.29
C SER A 221 -22.00 33.18 -23.78
N ARG A 222 -22.34 31.97 -24.21
CA ARG A 222 -23.40 31.19 -23.55
C ARG A 222 -22.87 30.76 -22.20
N HIS A 223 -23.65 30.95 -21.15
CA HIS A 223 -23.35 30.54 -19.78
C HIS A 223 -23.12 29.02 -19.74
N LEU A 224 -21.88 28.64 -19.97
CA LEU A 224 -21.26 27.33 -19.86
C LEU A 224 -21.29 26.94 -18.36
N SER A 225 -22.45 26.57 -17.81
CA SER A 225 -22.61 26.09 -16.43
C SER A 225 -22.02 24.68 -16.31
N TYR A 226 -20.71 24.55 -16.43
CA TYR A 226 -20.10 23.24 -16.54
C TYR A 226 -19.76 22.63 -15.19
N ASN A 227 -20.29 21.42 -15.02
CA ASN A 227 -19.72 20.18 -14.49
C ASN A 227 -18.19 20.23 -14.28
N THR A 228 -17.75 21.10 -13.39
CA THR A 228 -16.35 21.19 -13.02
C THR A 228 -16.08 20.00 -12.13
N PRO A 229 -15.16 19.09 -12.48
CA PRO A 229 -14.90 17.92 -11.67
C PRO A 229 -14.46 18.39 -10.28
N LEU A 230 -15.17 17.90 -9.26
CA LEU A 230 -14.89 18.19 -7.87
C LEU A 230 -13.85 17.21 -7.37
N LEU A 231 -12.67 17.73 -7.02
CA LEU A 231 -11.63 16.97 -6.34
C LEU A 231 -11.79 17.15 -4.83
N THR A 232 -12.18 16.08 -4.14
CA THR A 232 -12.22 16.06 -2.68
C THR A 232 -11.06 15.24 -2.14
N PHE A 233 -10.39 15.77 -1.13
CA PHE A 233 -9.41 15.04 -0.34
C PHE A 233 -10.00 14.73 1.02
N GLN A 234 -9.91 13.47 1.41
CA GLN A 234 -10.22 13.01 2.74
C GLN A 234 -8.97 12.39 3.34
N VAL A 235 -8.57 12.90 4.50
CA VAL A 235 -7.56 12.26 5.34
C VAL A 235 -8.32 11.53 6.43
N ASP A 236 -8.14 10.21 6.53
CA ASP A 236 -8.73 9.48 7.63
C ASP A 236 -8.02 9.92 8.91
N GLN A 237 -8.78 10.52 9.82
CA GLN A 237 -8.27 11.05 11.07
C GLN A 237 -7.64 9.95 11.93
N GLY A 238 -8.15 8.72 11.89
CA GLY A 238 -7.60 7.57 12.60
C GLY A 238 -6.32 7.03 11.97
N SER A 239 -6.05 7.38 10.71
CA SER A 239 -4.89 6.88 9.96
C SER A 239 -3.61 7.71 10.18
N ILE A 240 -3.69 8.85 10.86
CA ILE A 240 -2.51 9.66 11.16
C ILE A 240 -1.75 9.00 12.32
N VAL A 241 -0.68 8.31 11.98
CA VAL A 241 0.17 7.59 12.93
C VAL A 241 1.51 8.31 13.02
N HIS A 242 1.92 8.67 14.24
CA HIS A 242 3.27 9.16 14.49
C HIS A 242 4.22 7.99 14.72
N SER A 243 5.31 7.97 13.96
CA SER A 243 6.37 6.97 14.07
C SER A 243 7.72 7.67 13.98
N ASN A 244 8.47 7.64 15.08
CA ASN A 244 9.76 8.32 15.24
C ASN A 244 9.66 9.84 15.03
N ASN A 245 10.18 10.35 13.90
CA ASN A 245 10.14 11.78 13.52
C ASN A 245 9.24 12.00 12.29
N ALA A 246 8.35 11.05 12.00
CA ALA A 246 7.50 11.08 10.82
C ALA A 246 6.04 10.86 11.20
N TYR A 247 5.16 11.56 10.50
CA TYR A 247 3.74 11.29 10.48
C TYR A 247 3.43 10.52 9.22
N LEU A 248 2.81 9.36 9.38
CA LEU A 248 2.23 8.60 8.29
C LEU A 248 0.74 8.89 8.28
N CYS A 249 0.18 9.21 7.12
CA CYS A 249 -1.27 9.36 7.01
C CYS A 249 -1.77 8.71 5.73
N GLN A 250 -2.88 8.00 5.84
CA GLN A 250 -3.62 7.54 4.68
C GLN A 250 -4.46 8.70 4.17
N TRP A 251 -4.43 8.92 2.86
CA TRP A 251 -5.26 9.89 2.19
C TRP A 251 -6.04 9.23 1.08
N THR A 252 -7.23 9.77 0.83
CA THR A 252 -8.11 9.40 -0.26
C THR A 252 -8.40 10.66 -1.06
N ALA A 253 -8.05 10.65 -2.34
CA ALA A 253 -8.53 11.64 -3.29
C ALA A 253 -9.68 11.05 -4.08
N LYS A 254 -10.78 11.77 -4.18
CA LYS A 254 -11.93 11.40 -5.02
C LYS A 254 -12.16 12.51 -6.03
N ILE A 255 -12.08 12.17 -7.31
CA ILE A 255 -12.50 13.06 -8.40
C ILE A 255 -13.91 12.64 -8.77
N SER A 256 -14.87 13.54 -8.60
CA SER A 256 -16.28 13.30 -8.95
C SER A 256 -16.70 14.30 -10.01
N CYS A 257 -17.34 13.81 -11.07
CA CYS A 257 -18.04 14.67 -12.02
C CYS A 257 -19.51 14.69 -11.62
N ILE A 258 -20.03 15.87 -11.33
CA ILE A 258 -21.45 16.10 -11.05
C ILE A 258 -22.07 16.61 -12.35
N GLU A 259 -23.18 16.02 -12.76
CA GLU A 259 -24.02 16.46 -13.87
C GLU A 259 -25.47 16.39 -13.39
N ASP A 260 -26.22 17.50 -13.54
CA ASP A 260 -27.61 17.61 -13.09
C ASP A 260 -27.83 17.21 -11.61
N ASP A 261 -26.93 17.67 -10.73
CA ASP A 261 -26.89 17.34 -9.29
C ASP A 261 -26.68 15.86 -8.93
N GLU A 262 -26.43 14.98 -9.92
CA GLU A 262 -26.08 13.58 -9.70
C GLU A 262 -24.60 13.29 -10.00
N ILE A 263 -23.98 12.43 -9.18
CA ILE A 263 -22.59 11.99 -9.40
C ILE A 263 -22.59 10.92 -10.50
N GLN A 264 -22.18 11.30 -11.71
CA GLN A 264 -22.14 10.38 -12.86
C GLN A 264 -20.98 9.39 -12.78
N VAL A 265 -19.78 9.89 -12.46
CA VAL A 265 -18.58 9.08 -12.36
C VAL A 265 -17.70 9.60 -11.24
N SER A 266 -17.22 8.67 -10.40
CA SER A 266 -16.22 8.97 -9.40
C SER A 266 -15.04 8.02 -9.49
N ILE A 267 -13.84 8.58 -9.52
CA ILE A 267 -12.58 7.84 -9.41
C ILE A 267 -12.01 8.15 -8.04
N SER A 268 -11.67 7.11 -7.28
CA SER A 268 -10.99 7.27 -5.99
C SER A 268 -9.59 6.69 -6.06
N HIS A 269 -8.65 7.38 -5.43
CA HIS A 269 -7.28 6.93 -5.29
C HIS A 269 -6.86 7.10 -3.84
N THR A 270 -6.35 6.02 -3.25
CA THR A 270 -5.85 5.98 -1.88
C THR A 270 -4.33 5.88 -1.90
N GLY A 271 -3.69 6.58 -0.96
CA GLY A 271 -2.25 6.58 -0.82
C GLY A 271 -1.81 6.76 0.61
N MET A 272 -0.51 6.58 0.82
CA MET A 272 0.17 6.86 2.08
C MET A 272 1.06 8.09 1.89
N ALA A 273 1.00 9.03 2.81
CA ALA A 273 1.94 10.15 2.86
C ALA A 273 2.81 10.04 4.10
N ARG A 274 4.09 10.41 3.94
CA ARG A 274 5.06 10.54 5.02
C ARG A 274 5.40 12.02 5.16
N ILE A 275 5.12 12.58 6.33
CA ILE A 275 5.33 13.99 6.65
C ILE A 275 6.43 14.08 7.70
N LEU A 276 7.44 14.88 7.45
CA LEU A 276 8.54 15.13 8.37
C LEU A 276 8.44 16.59 8.86
N PHE A 277 8.53 16.78 10.16
CA PHE A 277 8.63 18.10 10.77
C PHE A 277 10.07 18.27 11.25
N PHE A 278 10.72 19.35 10.83
CA PHE A 278 12.10 19.70 11.17
C PHE A 278 12.12 20.97 12.02
#